data_AF-A0A319BKF9-F1
#
_entry.id   AF-A0A319BKF9-F1
#
_cell.length_a   1.000
_cell.length_b   1.000
_cell.length_c   1.000
_cell.angle_alpha   90.00
_cell.angle_beta   90.00
_cell.angle_gamma   90.00
#
_symmetry.space_group_name_H-M   'P 1'
#
loop_
_entity.id
_entity.type
_entity.pdbx_description
1 polymer ?
#
loop_
_entity_poly.entity_id
_entity_poly.type
_entity_poly.pdbx_seq_one_letter_code
_entity_poly.pdbx_strand_id
1 'polypeptide(L)'
;MRDGYLTVQWDSRLPYVADWPAAYTETCRNSKQSGQLGGGIRTWHRVFSLQSYYPGILNCHFLPVSSEKAMARNRNIPRRGRLQWSAQIYQDHASQPAALLVYKATTPEPEAIYPAFAIQVYTTVALDQENDPIAICRYLSREISTLPGPSFEIYCTPQSDVFACVEHQRREIFHRKAISPSRDDGLFPGIAKVALSREDPQLQGVIFVIMSYSFRDYPHYPDDEAETGPLFVNFDRYFPYQARVDLPSPKPDDDEGWEERIWPEREELVVRKCRNIYHVRRELASLHIRSQRDDVVEDYVYDYGLGEDEGDPNRSVEPPRPEVIEAWQRRAESLPEEIAVAQPSSDKAAIVLTSGTVPIQEPGLRYIIYVTFAHSNENPLTLEMIGRAFTAAILESLPERKTVYFEFCSAPNQSLGATLSFHRELMNSRPEVGVALSQPALGQSARKFPQEGYNRENPGHREPYQTFFVVLDRPDFLTGPGVLFFLTDGDEITDEAMRTVYKLYMEREHPGDYHIFRVWRSVGIHEAALRLAMIY
;
A
#
# COMPACT_ATOMS: atom_id res chain seq x y z
N MET A 1 -54.86 -19.40 18.02
CA MET A 1 -55.39 -18.70 19.21
C MET A 1 -54.23 -18.49 20.17
N ARG A 2 -53.85 -17.21 20.37
CA ARG A 2 -52.87 -16.64 21.34
C ARG A 2 -51.42 -17.10 21.11
N ASP A 3 -50.56 -16.39 20.38
CA ASP A 3 -50.13 -14.98 20.40
C ASP A 3 -49.67 -14.47 21.78
N GLY A 4 -48.38 -14.15 21.86
CA GLY A 4 -47.69 -13.51 22.97
C GLY A 4 -46.48 -12.74 22.43
N TYR A 5 -46.74 -11.65 21.72
CA TYR A 5 -45.73 -10.65 21.34
C TYR A 5 -45.50 -9.68 22.50
N LEU A 6 -44.25 -9.52 22.92
CA LEU A 6 -43.81 -8.44 23.80
C LEU A 6 -43.44 -7.24 22.94
N THR A 7 -44.30 -6.23 22.96
CA THR A 7 -44.10 -4.91 22.36
C THR A 7 -43.48 -4.00 23.43
N VAL A 8 -42.30 -3.45 23.19
CA VAL A 8 -41.72 -2.38 24.03
C VAL A 8 -41.99 -1.05 23.34
N GLN A 9 -42.83 -0.22 23.97
CA GLN A 9 -43.10 1.15 23.55
C GLN A 9 -41.93 2.05 23.90
N TRP A 10 -41.48 2.83 22.92
CA TRP A 10 -40.60 3.99 23.11
C TRP A 10 -41.45 5.17 23.59
N ASP A 11 -41.17 5.69 24.79
CA ASP A 11 -41.69 6.98 25.25
C ASP A 11 -40.60 8.04 25.14
N SER A 12 -40.81 8.95 24.19
CA SER A 12 -40.00 10.12 23.90
C SER A 12 -40.39 11.26 24.82
N ARG A 13 -39.52 11.67 25.76
CA ARG A 13 -39.63 12.96 26.48
C ARG A 13 -38.33 13.40 27.17
N LEU A 14 -37.47 14.10 26.41
CA LEU A 14 -36.66 15.31 26.72
C LEU A 14 -35.57 15.29 27.83
N PRO A 15 -34.60 16.24 27.87
CA PRO A 15 -34.35 17.38 26.97
C PRO A 15 -32.91 17.51 26.41
N TYR A 16 -32.86 18.22 25.28
CA TYR A 16 -31.79 19.07 24.79
C TYR A 16 -31.02 19.83 25.90
N VAL A 17 -29.69 19.78 25.85
CA VAL A 17 -28.83 20.90 26.27
C VAL A 17 -27.73 21.06 25.22
N ALA A 18 -27.83 22.16 24.49
CA ALA A 18 -26.80 22.69 23.61
C ALA A 18 -25.85 23.60 24.39
N ASP A 19 -24.78 23.97 23.69
CA ASP A 19 -23.82 25.06 23.95
C ASP A 19 -22.54 24.67 24.72
N TRP A 20 -21.41 24.73 24.01
CA TRP A 20 -20.40 25.79 24.19
C TRP A 20 -19.35 25.78 23.04
N PRO A 21 -18.64 26.89 22.78
CA PRO A 21 -18.72 27.55 21.49
C PRO A 21 -17.46 27.49 20.61
N ALA A 22 -17.69 27.75 19.33
CA ALA A 22 -16.72 28.29 18.39
C ALA A 22 -16.27 29.70 18.80
N ALA A 23 -14.95 29.92 18.91
CA ALA A 23 -14.26 31.18 18.58
C ALA A 23 -12.77 31.01 18.87
N TYR A 24 -11.92 31.11 17.84
CA TYR A 24 -10.84 32.11 17.76
C TYR A 24 -10.10 31.97 16.41
N THR A 25 -10.68 32.58 15.39
CA THR A 25 -9.95 33.15 14.27
C THR A 25 -9.62 34.61 14.63
N GLU A 26 -8.35 34.96 14.77
CA GLU A 26 -7.93 36.35 14.67
C GLU A 26 -6.74 36.47 13.72
N THR A 27 -7.03 37.16 12.63
CA THR A 27 -6.14 37.64 11.58
C THR A 27 -5.42 38.89 12.10
N CYS A 28 -4.10 38.99 11.89
CA CYS A 28 -3.40 40.26 11.97
C CYS A 28 -2.64 40.53 10.67
N ARG A 29 -3.08 41.56 9.95
CA ARG A 29 -2.45 42.13 8.76
C ARG A 29 -1.91 43.52 9.12
N ASN A 30 -0.66 43.80 8.70
CA ASN A 30 -0.03 45.11 8.43
C ASN A 30 0.29 46.01 9.66
N SER A 31 1.36 46.82 9.74
CA SER A 31 2.48 47.17 8.84
C SER A 31 3.46 48.13 9.55
N LYS A 32 4.76 48.00 9.23
CA LYS A 32 5.81 49.03 9.02
C LYS A 32 6.35 49.97 10.14
N GLN A 33 7.68 50.14 10.03
CA GLN A 33 8.62 51.20 10.50
C GLN A 33 8.96 51.23 12.00
N SER A 34 10.20 51.39 12.47
CA SER A 34 11.53 51.66 11.90
C SER A 34 12.56 51.69 13.05
N GLY A 35 13.84 51.42 12.79
CA GLY A 35 14.94 52.06 13.55
C GLY A 35 15.85 51.17 14.41
N GLN A 36 16.99 50.82 13.81
CA GLN A 36 18.37 50.90 14.33
C GLN A 36 18.86 50.17 15.62
N LEU A 37 19.93 49.40 15.36
CA LEU A 37 21.20 49.26 16.10
C LEU A 37 21.27 48.41 17.39
N GLY A 38 22.10 47.35 17.32
CA GLY A 38 23.12 47.11 18.33
C GLY A 38 23.13 45.75 19.03
N GLY A 39 23.94 44.81 18.50
CA GLY A 39 24.92 44.05 19.30
C GLY A 39 24.47 42.89 20.21
N GLY A 40 25.11 41.74 20.01
CA GLY A 40 25.44 40.82 21.11
C GLY A 40 24.61 39.55 21.22
N ILE A 41 25.03 38.50 20.50
CA ILE A 41 24.58 37.12 20.73
C ILE A 41 25.26 36.62 22.01
N ARG A 42 24.47 36.34 23.06
CA ARG A 42 24.82 35.42 24.14
C ARG A 42 23.69 34.42 24.32
N THR A 43 24.03 33.16 24.05
CA THR A 43 23.25 31.95 24.28
C THR A 43 22.86 31.78 25.75
N TRP A 44 21.57 31.55 26.01
CA TRP A 44 21.08 30.98 27.27
C TRP A 44 19.99 29.95 26.94
N HIS A 45 20.29 28.68 27.23
CA HIS A 45 19.28 27.64 27.33
C HIS A 45 18.33 27.96 28.50
N ARG A 46 17.02 28.00 28.23
CA ARG A 46 15.99 27.92 29.27
C ARG A 46 15.04 26.77 28.98
N VAL A 47 15.17 25.76 29.83
CA VAL A 47 14.13 24.79 30.18
C VAL A 47 12.93 25.55 30.75
N PHE A 48 11.76 25.41 30.16
CA PHE A 48 10.49 25.84 30.78
C PHE A 48 9.64 24.60 31.09
N SER A 49 9.64 24.26 32.37
CA SER A 49 8.64 23.41 33.02
C SER A 49 7.48 24.31 33.45
N LEU A 50 6.27 24.04 32.96
CA LEU A 50 5.03 24.69 33.40
C LEU A 50 4.35 23.80 34.44
N GLN A 51 4.58 24.11 35.72
CA GLN A 51 3.72 23.71 36.83
C GLN A 51 3.68 24.85 37.85
N SER A 52 2.51 25.46 38.00
CA SER A 52 2.07 26.24 39.17
C SER A 52 0.57 26.54 38.94
N TYR A 53 -0.36 26.54 39.89
CA TYR A 53 -0.37 27.08 41.25
C TYR A 53 -1.53 26.45 42.05
N TYR A 54 -1.33 26.15 43.33
CA TYR A 54 -2.28 26.46 44.43
C TYR A 54 -1.54 26.32 45.78
N PRO A 55 -1.51 27.37 46.63
CA PRO A 55 -0.84 27.32 47.93
C PRO A 55 -1.84 27.03 49.06
N GLY A 56 -1.44 26.22 50.04
CA GLY A 56 -2.25 25.88 51.21
C GLY A 56 -1.39 25.38 52.37
N ILE A 57 -1.15 26.28 53.31
CA ILE A 57 -0.32 26.21 54.52
C ILE A 57 -0.62 25.00 55.42
N LEU A 58 0.43 24.29 55.88
CA LEU A 58 0.46 23.68 57.22
C LEU A 58 1.89 23.49 57.73
N ASN A 59 2.09 23.98 58.94
CA ASN A 59 3.35 24.12 59.69
C ASN A 59 4.11 22.81 59.90
N CYS A 60 5.43 22.84 59.74
CA CYS A 60 6.34 21.87 60.36
C CYS A 60 7.50 22.59 61.04
N HIS A 61 7.57 22.45 62.36
CA HIS A 61 8.67 22.88 63.21
C HIS A 61 9.95 22.09 62.90
N PHE A 62 11.09 22.79 62.90
CA PHE A 62 12.43 22.19 62.94
C PHE A 62 12.81 21.84 64.38
N LEU A 63 13.21 20.59 64.62
CA LEU A 63 14.27 20.23 65.57
C LEU A 63 15.10 19.05 65.02
N PRO A 64 16.43 19.00 65.23
CA PRO A 64 17.31 18.04 64.56
C PRO A 64 17.85 16.91 65.47
N VAL A 65 18.40 15.90 64.79
CA VAL A 65 19.42 14.89 65.20
C VAL A 65 18.98 13.68 66.05
N SER A 66 19.03 12.46 65.48
CA SER A 66 20.09 11.44 65.77
C SER A 66 19.70 10.01 65.37
N SER A 67 20.73 9.32 64.84
CA SER A 67 20.99 7.87 64.80
C SER A 67 19.93 6.88 64.28
N GLU A 68 20.22 6.36 63.09
CA GLU A 68 20.45 4.92 62.87
C GLU A 68 19.59 3.92 63.65
N LYS A 69 18.45 3.55 63.06
CA LYS A 69 17.87 2.21 63.23
C LYS A 69 17.44 1.66 61.88
N ALA A 70 18.05 0.54 61.53
CA ALA A 70 17.73 -0.26 60.36
C ALA A 70 16.23 -0.58 60.31
N MET A 71 15.52 -0.04 59.32
CA MET A 71 14.19 -0.53 58.96
C MET A 71 14.36 -1.59 57.87
N ALA A 72 13.98 -2.81 58.25
CA ALA A 72 13.77 -3.92 57.34
C ALA A 72 12.85 -3.46 56.18
N ARG A 73 13.37 -3.51 54.95
CA ARG A 73 12.58 -3.27 53.73
C ARG A 73 11.43 -4.27 53.70
N ASN A 74 10.22 -3.73 53.74
CA ASN A 74 8.98 -4.47 53.53
C ASN A 74 9.01 -5.09 52.11
N ARG A 75 9.41 -6.36 52.00
CA ARG A 75 9.48 -7.13 50.75
C ARG A 75 8.09 -7.67 50.40
N ASN A 76 7.12 -6.79 50.15
CA ASN A 76 5.83 -7.18 49.57
C ASN A 76 5.30 -6.06 48.66
N ILE A 77 6.17 -5.56 47.78
CA ILE A 77 5.70 -4.91 46.55
C ILE A 77 5.39 -6.06 45.60
N PRO A 78 4.14 -6.25 45.13
CA PRO A 78 3.86 -7.22 44.08
C PRO A 78 4.79 -6.89 42.91
N ARG A 79 5.63 -7.85 42.52
CA ARG A 79 6.47 -7.71 41.34
C ARG A 79 5.52 -7.51 40.17
N ARG A 80 5.32 -6.26 39.71
CA ARG A 80 4.71 -6.02 38.40
C ARG A 80 5.53 -6.84 37.40
N GLY A 81 4.87 -7.78 36.73
CA GLY A 81 5.52 -8.61 35.72
C GLY A 81 6.23 -7.70 34.72
N ARG A 82 7.47 -8.04 34.35
CA ARG A 82 8.18 -7.31 33.30
C ARG A 82 7.46 -7.60 31.99
N LEU A 83 7.02 -6.57 31.27
CA LEU A 83 6.50 -6.74 29.92
C LEU A 83 7.65 -7.18 29.01
N GLN A 84 7.42 -8.20 28.20
CA GLN A 84 8.38 -8.67 27.22
C GLN A 84 7.67 -9.23 25.98
N TRP A 85 8.39 -9.22 24.87
CA TRP A 85 7.97 -9.93 23.67
C TRP A 85 8.06 -11.44 23.93
N SER A 86 6.97 -12.14 23.64
CA SER A 86 6.87 -13.60 23.64
C SER A 86 6.64 -14.04 22.21
N ALA A 87 7.48 -14.93 21.68
CA ALA A 87 7.33 -15.49 20.34
C ALA A 87 6.64 -16.85 20.41
N GLN A 88 5.69 -17.07 19.50
CA GLN A 88 5.08 -18.37 19.19
C GLN A 88 5.43 -18.70 17.74
N ILE A 89 6.20 -19.76 17.53
CA ILE A 89 6.60 -20.19 16.19
C ILE A 89 5.53 -21.12 15.62
N TYR A 90 5.18 -20.93 14.36
CA TYR A 90 4.25 -21.77 13.62
C TYR A 90 4.71 -21.94 12.16
N GLN A 91 3.99 -22.76 11.41
CA GLN A 91 4.22 -23.00 9.98
C GLN A 91 3.10 -22.33 9.18
N ASP A 92 3.45 -21.53 8.19
CA ASP A 92 2.50 -20.90 7.28
C ASP A 92 1.95 -21.88 6.22
N HIS A 93 1.15 -21.39 5.27
CA HIS A 93 0.57 -22.19 4.19
C HIS A 93 1.62 -22.91 3.32
N ALA A 94 2.84 -22.38 3.24
CA ALA A 94 3.94 -22.95 2.47
C ALA A 94 4.83 -23.88 3.33
N SER A 95 4.43 -24.17 4.56
CA SER A 95 5.25 -24.89 5.55
C SER A 95 6.60 -24.20 5.80
N GLN A 96 6.61 -22.88 5.75
CA GLN A 96 7.74 -22.05 6.10
C GLN A 96 7.58 -21.51 7.53
N PRO A 97 8.70 -21.31 8.26
CA PRO A 97 8.65 -20.82 9.62
C PRO A 97 8.17 -19.37 9.68
N ALA A 98 7.22 -19.12 10.57
CA ALA A 98 6.76 -17.79 10.94
C ALA A 98 6.63 -17.65 12.47
N ALA A 99 6.70 -16.42 12.96
CA ALA A 99 6.70 -16.11 14.38
C ALA A 99 5.62 -15.08 14.71
N LEU A 100 4.69 -15.43 15.60
CA LEU A 100 3.76 -14.48 16.22
C LEU A 100 4.38 -13.94 17.50
N LEU A 101 4.62 -12.63 17.56
CA LEU A 101 5.19 -11.95 18.71
C LEU A 101 4.14 -11.09 19.39
N VAL A 102 3.92 -11.38 20.67
CA VAL A 102 2.94 -10.70 21.54
C VAL A 102 3.66 -10.02 22.69
N TYR A 103 3.34 -8.75 22.95
CA TYR A 103 3.90 -8.01 24.08
C TYR A 103 3.03 -8.23 25.32
N LYS A 104 3.50 -9.07 26.25
CA LYS A 104 2.73 -9.48 27.44
C LYS A 104 3.56 -9.48 28.72
N ALA A 105 2.87 -9.50 29.86
CA ALA A 105 3.50 -9.57 31.18
C ALA A 105 4.05 -10.97 31.46
N THR A 106 5.19 -11.05 32.16
CA THR A 106 5.83 -12.30 32.60
C THR A 106 5.19 -12.95 33.82
N THR A 107 3.87 -12.80 34.03
CA THR A 107 3.19 -13.40 35.19
C THR A 107 3.17 -14.93 35.11
N PRO A 108 3.24 -15.64 36.26
CA PRO A 108 3.34 -17.10 36.31
C PRO A 108 2.09 -17.83 35.79
N GLU A 109 0.95 -17.14 35.71
CA GLU A 109 -0.23 -17.59 34.97
C GLU A 109 -0.38 -16.68 33.74
N PRO A 110 -0.07 -17.16 32.53
CA PRO A 110 -0.35 -16.42 31.31
C PRO A 110 -1.86 -16.50 31.07
N GLU A 111 -2.60 -15.43 31.36
CA GLU A 111 -3.90 -15.25 30.71
C GLU A 111 -3.65 -15.31 29.20
N ALA A 112 -4.40 -16.17 28.51
CA ALA A 112 -4.33 -16.31 27.06
C ALA A 112 -4.92 -15.05 26.41
N ILE A 113 -4.15 -13.97 26.39
CA ILE A 113 -4.44 -12.80 25.58
C ILE A 113 -4.06 -13.20 24.16
N TYR A 114 -5.02 -13.75 23.43
CA TYR A 114 -4.94 -13.84 21.98
C TYR A 114 -4.90 -12.42 21.45
N PRO A 115 -3.91 -12.05 20.60
CA PRO A 115 -3.97 -10.73 20.02
C PRO A 115 -5.25 -10.62 19.19
N ALA A 116 -5.80 -9.41 19.10
CA ALA A 116 -6.92 -9.12 18.20
C ALA A 116 -6.45 -8.51 16.87
N PHE A 117 -5.22 -7.98 16.83
CA PHE A 117 -4.60 -7.45 15.61
C PHE A 117 -3.12 -7.83 15.52
N ALA A 118 -2.66 -8.28 14.35
CA ALA A 118 -1.26 -8.60 14.09
C ALA A 118 -0.76 -7.93 12.81
N ILE A 119 0.29 -7.11 12.94
CA ILE A 119 0.99 -6.48 11.82
C ILE A 119 1.83 -7.53 11.12
N GLN A 120 1.62 -7.70 9.82
CA GLN A 120 2.33 -8.66 8.98
C GLN A 120 3.67 -8.07 8.52
N VAL A 121 4.77 -8.75 8.85
CA VAL A 121 6.14 -8.32 8.53
C VAL A 121 6.86 -9.42 7.75
N TYR A 122 7.33 -9.04 6.57
CA TYR A 122 8.11 -9.88 5.66
C TYR A 122 9.55 -9.38 5.58
N THR A 123 10.44 -10.23 5.09
CA THR A 123 11.84 -9.87 4.86
C THR A 123 12.28 -10.31 3.47
N THR A 124 13.22 -9.56 2.88
CA THR A 124 13.99 -10.01 1.71
C THR A 124 15.44 -10.36 2.08
N VAL A 125 15.78 -10.17 3.36
CA VAL A 125 17.05 -10.58 3.97
C VAL A 125 16.85 -11.79 4.88
N ALA A 126 17.85 -12.66 4.96
CA ALA A 126 17.78 -13.89 5.75
C ALA A 126 17.85 -13.59 7.26
N LEU A 127 16.96 -14.18 8.06
CA LEU A 127 17.00 -14.06 9.51
C LEU A 127 17.82 -15.21 10.11
N ASP A 128 19.13 -15.01 10.22
CA ASP A 128 20.10 -16.02 10.67
C ASP A 128 20.39 -16.01 12.18
N GLN A 129 19.85 -15.04 12.94
CA GLN A 129 20.00 -14.99 14.40
C GLN A 129 18.68 -15.31 15.09
N GLU A 130 18.74 -16.13 16.15
CA GLU A 130 17.56 -16.53 16.94
C GLU A 130 16.75 -15.33 17.48
N ASN A 131 17.45 -14.23 17.78
CA ASN A 131 16.84 -13.01 18.31
C ASN A 131 16.33 -12.02 17.24
N ASP A 132 16.52 -12.31 15.95
CA ASP A 132 16.11 -11.40 14.87
C ASP A 132 14.63 -11.02 14.93
N PRO A 133 13.66 -11.95 15.13
CA PRO A 133 12.25 -11.58 15.21
C PRO A 133 11.97 -10.59 16.35
N ILE A 134 12.59 -10.76 17.51
CA ILE A 134 12.45 -9.85 18.65
C ILE A 134 13.11 -8.49 18.36
N ALA A 135 14.26 -8.49 17.68
CA ALA A 135 14.94 -7.27 17.27
C ALA A 135 14.08 -6.44 16.29
N ILE A 136 13.45 -7.10 15.31
CA ILE A 136 12.49 -6.48 14.39
C ILE A 136 11.31 -5.86 15.16
N CYS A 137 10.71 -6.58 16.11
CA CYS A 137 9.63 -6.01 16.93
C CYS A 137 10.08 -4.77 17.69
N ARG A 138 11.25 -4.80 18.34
CA ARG A 138 11.79 -3.62 19.05
C ARG A 138 12.06 -2.45 18.10
N TYR A 139 12.52 -2.74 16.90
CA TYR A 139 12.78 -1.75 15.86
C TYR A 139 11.48 -1.08 15.39
N LEU A 140 10.37 -1.82 15.27
CA LEU A 140 9.09 -1.32 14.79
C LEU A 140 8.15 -0.76 15.88
N SER A 141 8.26 -1.23 17.12
CA SER A 141 7.24 -0.98 18.15
C SER A 141 7.47 0.24 19.04
N ARG A 142 8.54 1.03 18.83
CA ARG A 142 8.98 2.07 19.77
C ARG A 142 7.90 3.12 20.09
N GLU A 143 7.17 3.57 19.08
CA GLU A 143 6.12 4.61 19.23
C GLU A 143 4.75 4.03 19.58
N ILE A 144 4.65 2.70 19.70
CA ILE A 144 3.42 2.00 20.07
C ILE A 144 3.31 2.00 21.60
N SER A 145 2.43 2.85 22.12
CA SER A 145 2.21 3.01 23.57
C SER A 145 0.84 2.51 24.06
N THR A 146 0.00 2.02 23.15
CA THR A 146 -1.33 1.49 23.47
C THR A 146 -1.26 0.10 24.07
N LEU A 147 -2.18 -0.19 24.99
CA LEU A 147 -2.36 -1.51 25.62
C LEU A 147 -3.85 -1.88 25.61
N PRO A 148 -4.24 -3.04 25.04
CA PRO A 148 -3.40 -3.92 24.22
C PRO A 148 -2.91 -3.23 22.93
N GLY A 149 -1.60 -3.39 22.66
CA GLY A 149 -1.00 -2.96 21.40
C GLY A 149 -1.14 -4.04 20.33
N PRO A 150 -0.85 -3.72 19.05
CA PRO A 150 -0.79 -4.71 18.00
C PRO A 150 0.32 -5.73 18.28
N SER A 151 0.07 -6.98 17.88
CA SER A 151 1.11 -8.00 17.77
C SER A 151 1.83 -7.89 16.42
N PHE A 152 2.91 -8.64 16.28
CA PHE A 152 3.66 -8.72 15.02
C PHE A 152 3.73 -10.17 14.58
N GLU A 153 3.46 -10.41 13.31
CA GLU A 153 3.62 -11.71 12.67
C GLU A 153 4.76 -11.60 11.66
N ILE A 154 5.88 -12.27 11.96
CA ILE A 154 7.12 -12.18 11.19
C ILE A 154 7.28 -13.46 10.39
N TYR A 155 7.26 -13.34 9.06
CA TYR A 155 7.57 -14.44 8.15
C TYR A 155 9.10 -14.54 8.02
N CYS A 156 9.66 -15.63 8.55
CA CYS A 156 11.10 -15.75 8.77
C CYS A 156 11.87 -16.16 7.50
N THR A 157 11.18 -16.75 6.52
CA THR A 157 11.77 -17.11 5.24
C THR A 157 11.81 -15.90 4.31
N PRO A 158 12.99 -15.51 3.80
CA PRO A 158 13.12 -14.36 2.93
C PRO A 158 12.40 -14.60 1.60
N GLN A 159 11.64 -13.59 1.17
CA GLN A 159 10.97 -13.58 -0.13
C GLN A 159 11.89 -12.98 -1.19
N SER A 160 11.65 -13.31 -2.46
CA SER A 160 12.47 -12.82 -3.59
C SER A 160 12.35 -11.31 -3.77
N ASP A 161 11.16 -10.77 -3.60
CA ASP A 161 10.81 -9.37 -3.79
C ASP A 161 9.50 -9.02 -3.07
N VAL A 162 9.12 -7.74 -3.13
CA VAL A 162 7.89 -7.22 -2.51
C VAL A 162 6.60 -7.82 -3.08
N PHE A 163 6.59 -8.21 -4.36
CA PHE A 163 5.43 -8.81 -5.02
C PHE A 163 5.24 -10.26 -4.54
N ALA A 164 6.33 -10.99 -4.34
CA ALA A 164 6.29 -12.31 -3.72
C ALA A 164 5.72 -12.26 -2.28
N CYS A 165 6.04 -11.23 -1.50
CA CYS A 165 5.44 -11.03 -0.17
C CYS A 165 3.90 -10.83 -0.24
N VAL A 166 3.43 -10.09 -1.24
CA VAL A 166 1.99 -9.82 -1.46
C VAL A 166 1.25 -11.10 -1.85
N GLU A 167 1.80 -11.85 -2.81
CA GLU A 167 1.25 -13.15 -3.22
C GLU A 167 1.26 -14.17 -2.07
N HIS A 168 2.33 -14.15 -1.25
CA HIS A 168 2.39 -14.96 -0.04
C HIS A 168 1.27 -14.61 0.93
N GLN A 169 1.02 -13.31 1.22
CA GLN A 169 -0.06 -12.92 2.11
C GLN A 169 -1.43 -13.34 1.55
N ARG A 170 -1.71 -13.13 0.26
CA ARG A 170 -2.98 -13.56 -0.37
C ARG A 170 -3.23 -15.06 -0.17
N ARG A 171 -2.20 -15.89 -0.38
CA ARG A 171 -2.27 -17.35 -0.16
C ARG A 171 -2.43 -17.72 1.30
N GLU A 172 -1.75 -17.02 2.20
CA GLU A 172 -1.87 -17.24 3.64
C GLU A 172 -3.29 -16.89 4.14
N ILE A 173 -3.88 -15.80 3.63
CA ILE A 173 -5.27 -15.43 3.92
C ILE A 173 -6.21 -16.56 3.50
N PHE A 174 -6.07 -17.04 2.26
CA PHE A 174 -6.89 -18.16 1.74
C PHE A 174 -6.73 -19.42 2.60
N HIS A 175 -5.49 -19.81 2.93
CA HIS A 175 -5.19 -20.96 3.76
C HIS A 175 -5.80 -20.86 5.17
N ARG A 176 -5.67 -19.70 5.83
CA ARG A 176 -6.23 -19.48 7.16
C ARG A 176 -7.76 -19.53 7.14
N LYS A 177 -8.41 -18.95 6.13
CA LYS A 177 -9.87 -19.05 5.98
C LYS A 177 -10.35 -20.50 5.85
N ALA A 178 -9.58 -21.36 5.20
CA ALA A 178 -9.92 -22.77 5.06
C ALA A 178 -9.78 -23.58 6.38
N ILE A 179 -8.89 -23.16 7.28
CA ILE A 179 -8.55 -23.91 8.52
C ILE A 179 -9.21 -23.31 9.77
N SER A 180 -9.44 -21.99 9.80
CA SER A 180 -10.00 -21.21 10.91
C SER A 180 -11.34 -21.70 11.48
N PRO A 181 -12.21 -22.47 10.80
CA PRO A 181 -13.42 -22.97 11.47
C PRO A 181 -13.17 -24.07 12.51
N SER A 182 -11.98 -24.70 12.55
CA SER A 182 -11.79 -26.01 13.19
C SER A 182 -10.62 -26.15 14.15
N ARG A 183 -9.73 -25.16 14.24
CA ARG A 183 -8.50 -25.24 15.05
C ARG A 183 -8.54 -24.31 16.25
N ASP A 184 -8.53 -24.92 17.43
CA ASP A 184 -8.37 -24.29 18.74
C ASP A 184 -6.89 -24.32 19.16
N ASP A 185 -5.97 -24.11 18.20
CA ASP A 185 -4.52 -24.14 18.41
C ASP A 185 -3.96 -22.80 18.94
N GLY A 186 -4.85 -21.86 19.23
CA GLY A 186 -4.51 -20.54 19.74
C GLY A 186 -3.82 -19.63 18.72
N LEU A 187 -3.75 -20.03 17.45
CA LEU A 187 -3.38 -19.15 16.35
C LEU A 187 -4.62 -18.32 15.96
N PHE A 188 -4.51 -17.04 16.33
CA PHE A 188 -5.23 -15.85 15.91
C PHE A 188 -6.31 -15.97 14.80
N PRO A 189 -7.43 -15.21 14.88
CA PRO A 189 -8.47 -15.21 13.86
C PRO A 189 -7.99 -14.53 12.56
N GLY A 190 -7.59 -15.29 11.55
CA GLY A 190 -7.33 -14.78 10.19
C GLY A 190 -6.26 -13.67 10.08
N ILE A 191 -6.26 -12.91 8.98
CA ILE A 191 -5.43 -11.72 8.80
C ILE A 191 -6.38 -10.54 8.64
N ALA A 192 -6.24 -9.52 9.49
CA ALA A 192 -7.13 -8.36 9.51
C ALA A 192 -6.94 -7.53 8.23
N LYS A 193 -8.03 -6.97 7.71
CA LYS A 193 -7.96 -5.86 6.76
C LYS A 193 -7.59 -4.60 7.51
N VAL A 194 -6.94 -3.69 6.78
CA VAL A 194 -6.37 -2.49 7.36
C VAL A 194 -6.96 -1.25 6.69
N ALA A 195 -7.39 -0.28 7.51
CA ALA A 195 -7.84 1.03 7.06
C ALA A 195 -6.68 2.03 7.12
N LEU A 196 -6.36 2.66 5.98
CA LEU A 196 -5.33 3.68 5.89
C LEU A 196 -5.85 5.08 6.23
N SER A 197 -7.15 5.32 6.14
CA SER A 197 -7.84 6.55 6.53
C SER A 197 -9.08 6.20 7.35
N ARG A 198 -9.45 7.07 8.30
CA ARG A 198 -10.72 6.93 9.03
C ARG A 198 -11.89 7.54 8.27
N GLU A 199 -11.59 8.56 7.48
CA GLU A 199 -12.55 9.33 6.71
C GLU A 199 -13.06 8.54 5.50
N ASP A 200 -12.20 7.72 4.91
CA ASP A 200 -12.54 6.77 3.83
C ASP A 200 -11.85 5.42 4.12
N PRO A 201 -12.48 4.56 4.95
CA PRO A 201 -11.90 3.29 5.38
C PRO A 201 -11.99 2.27 4.24
N GLN A 202 -11.18 2.45 3.19
CA GLN A 202 -10.95 1.40 2.22
C GLN A 202 -10.10 0.32 2.88
N LEU A 203 -10.75 -0.79 3.21
CA LEU A 203 -10.12 -1.93 3.86
C LEU A 203 -9.25 -2.70 2.86
N GLN A 204 -7.95 -2.73 3.11
CA GLN A 204 -6.94 -3.30 2.21
C GLN A 204 -6.04 -4.32 2.91
N GLY A 205 -5.24 -5.04 2.13
CA GLY A 205 -4.09 -5.80 2.63
C GLY A 205 -2.92 -4.86 2.87
N VAL A 206 -2.22 -5.04 4.00
CA VAL A 206 -1.01 -4.26 4.33
C VAL A 206 0.09 -5.18 4.82
N ILE A 207 1.31 -4.96 4.33
CA ILE A 207 2.53 -5.61 4.81
C ILE A 207 3.66 -4.59 4.97
N PHE A 208 4.62 -4.95 5.83
CA PHE A 208 5.89 -4.26 5.96
C PHE A 208 7.01 -5.18 5.49
N VAL A 209 7.92 -4.67 4.66
CA VAL A 209 9.04 -5.47 4.14
C VAL A 209 10.38 -4.92 4.61
N ILE A 210 11.10 -5.71 5.40
CA ILE A 210 12.46 -5.41 5.85
C ILE A 210 13.45 -5.82 4.76
N MET A 211 14.19 -4.86 4.23
CA MET A 211 15.14 -5.07 3.13
C MET A 211 16.62 -4.99 3.53
N SER A 212 16.90 -4.76 4.81
CA SER A 212 18.25 -4.62 5.35
C SER A 212 18.31 -5.10 6.79
N TYR A 213 19.53 -5.28 7.30
CA TYR A 213 19.78 -5.68 8.69
C TYR A 213 19.73 -4.53 9.70
N SER A 214 19.19 -3.36 9.32
CA SER A 214 19.20 -2.15 10.15
C SER A 214 18.49 -2.30 11.50
N PHE A 215 17.60 -3.28 11.62
CA PHE A 215 16.95 -3.64 12.88
C PHE A 215 17.92 -4.22 13.94
N ARG A 216 19.09 -4.76 13.53
CA ARG A 216 20.10 -5.33 14.44
C ARG A 216 20.90 -4.26 15.17
N ASP A 217 21.17 -3.15 14.49
CA ASP A 217 21.97 -2.04 15.03
C ASP A 217 21.12 -1.04 15.85
N TYR A 218 19.81 -1.22 15.87
CA TYR A 218 18.90 -0.44 16.72
C TYR A 218 19.18 -0.67 18.22
N PRO A 219 19.26 0.37 19.07
CA PRO A 219 18.82 1.76 18.87
C PRO A 219 19.94 2.75 18.48
N HIS A 220 21.08 2.26 17.99
CA HIS A 220 22.28 3.07 17.80
C HIS A 220 22.31 3.86 16.48
N TYR A 221 21.33 3.66 15.59
CA TYR A 221 21.16 4.41 14.35
C TYR A 221 20.25 5.63 14.55
N PRO A 222 20.62 6.83 14.06
CA PRO A 222 19.69 7.95 13.95
C PRO A 222 18.51 7.58 13.07
N ASP A 223 17.30 8.01 13.44
CA ASP A 223 16.06 7.65 12.74
C ASP A 223 15.99 8.24 11.30
N ASP A 224 16.89 9.18 10.96
CA ASP A 224 16.95 9.96 9.72
C ASP A 224 18.15 9.68 8.80
N GLU A 225 19.17 8.91 9.25
CA GLU A 225 20.46 8.85 8.55
C GLU A 225 20.59 7.77 7.46
N ALA A 226 19.55 7.02 7.10
CA ALA A 226 19.69 6.07 6.01
C ALA A 226 18.36 5.68 5.35
N GLU A 227 18.45 5.21 4.10
CA GLU A 227 17.36 4.55 3.34
C GLU A 227 16.96 3.19 3.95
N THR A 228 16.90 3.10 5.29
CA THR A 228 16.86 1.87 6.08
C THR A 228 15.49 1.55 6.65
N GLY A 229 14.50 2.42 6.46
CA GLY A 229 13.12 2.10 6.78
C GLY A 229 12.58 0.95 5.93
N PRO A 230 11.59 0.20 6.44
CA PRO A 230 10.92 -0.85 5.68
C PRO A 230 10.17 -0.28 4.48
N LEU A 231 9.84 -1.15 3.54
CA LEU A 231 8.79 -0.82 2.57
C LEU A 231 7.43 -0.93 3.27
N PHE A 232 6.59 0.08 3.07
CA PHE A 232 5.18 0.05 3.43
C PHE A 232 4.41 -0.34 2.17
N VAL A 233 3.64 -1.43 2.22
CA VAL A 233 2.92 -1.94 1.05
C VAL A 233 1.45 -2.03 1.40
N ASN A 234 0.61 -1.47 0.55
CA ASN A 234 -0.83 -1.65 0.59
C ASN A 234 -1.35 -2.15 -0.75
N PHE A 235 -2.33 -3.05 -0.73
CA PHE A 235 -2.76 -3.77 -1.92
C PHE A 235 -4.15 -4.36 -1.78
N ASP A 236 -4.73 -4.72 -2.92
CA ASP A 236 -6.00 -5.44 -2.97
C ASP A 236 -5.81 -6.91 -2.57
N ARG A 237 -6.60 -7.40 -1.60
CA ARG A 237 -6.50 -8.78 -1.09
C ARG A 237 -7.02 -9.81 -2.09
N TYR A 238 -7.83 -9.41 -3.07
CA TYR A 238 -8.37 -10.31 -4.08
C TYR A 238 -7.27 -10.85 -5.01
N PHE A 239 -7.37 -12.14 -5.36
CA PHE A 239 -6.60 -12.68 -6.48
C PHE A 239 -7.08 -12.06 -7.81
N PRO A 240 -6.22 -11.96 -8.84
CA PRO A 240 -6.51 -11.24 -10.09
C PRO A 240 -7.91 -11.51 -10.68
N TYR A 241 -8.30 -12.77 -10.81
CA TYR A 241 -9.59 -13.14 -11.42
C TYR A 241 -10.83 -12.77 -10.58
N GLN A 242 -10.65 -12.55 -9.27
CA GLN A 242 -11.70 -12.12 -8.34
C GLN A 242 -11.65 -10.61 -8.10
N ALA A 243 -10.56 -9.95 -8.52
CA ALA A 243 -10.37 -8.51 -8.35
C ALA A 243 -11.51 -7.71 -8.96
N ARG A 244 -11.90 -6.65 -8.24
CA ARG A 244 -12.99 -5.75 -8.61
C ARG A 244 -12.51 -4.32 -8.54
N VAL A 245 -12.96 -3.53 -9.50
CA VAL A 245 -12.81 -2.08 -9.45
C VAL A 245 -14.15 -1.53 -9.01
N ASP A 246 -14.28 -1.31 -7.70
CA ASP A 246 -15.46 -0.66 -7.15
C ASP A 246 -15.41 0.80 -7.59
N LEU A 247 -16.34 1.18 -8.47
CA LEU A 247 -16.54 2.59 -8.78
C LEU A 247 -17.10 3.25 -7.51
N PRO A 248 -16.58 4.43 -7.10
CA PRO A 248 -17.20 5.18 -6.01
C PRO A 248 -18.67 5.33 -6.29
N SER A 249 -19.50 5.09 -5.28
CA SER A 249 -20.89 5.52 -5.36
C SER A 249 -20.89 7.05 -5.50
N PRO A 250 -21.66 7.64 -6.42
CA PRO A 250 -21.88 9.07 -6.43
C PRO A 250 -22.35 9.46 -5.03
N LYS A 251 -21.60 10.28 -4.31
CA LYS A 251 -22.04 10.79 -3.02
C LYS A 251 -23.37 11.51 -3.28
N PRO A 252 -24.41 11.23 -2.47
CA PRO A 252 -25.64 12.00 -2.55
C PRO A 252 -25.30 13.47 -2.32
N ASP A 253 -25.73 14.27 -3.29
CA ASP A 253 -25.61 15.72 -3.38
C ASP A 253 -25.65 16.43 -2.01
N ASP A 254 -24.50 16.86 -1.50
CA ASP A 254 -24.44 17.88 -0.45
C ASP A 254 -23.39 18.99 -0.73
N ASP A 255 -22.65 18.92 -1.84
CA ASP A 255 -21.82 20.04 -2.32
C ASP A 255 -22.08 20.30 -3.81
N GLU A 256 -22.92 21.30 -4.06
CA GLU A 256 -23.24 21.88 -5.36
C GLU A 256 -21.95 22.40 -6.03
N GLY A 257 -21.31 21.58 -6.88
CA GLY A 257 -20.22 22.03 -7.75
C GLY A 257 -19.12 21.05 -8.12
N TRP A 258 -19.04 19.86 -7.50
CA TRP A 258 -18.07 18.84 -7.90
C TRP A 258 -18.80 17.65 -8.51
N GLU A 259 -18.85 17.57 -9.84
CA GLU A 259 -19.12 16.29 -10.50
C GLU A 259 -18.11 15.29 -9.95
N GLU A 260 -18.57 14.36 -9.10
CA GLU A 260 -17.72 13.35 -8.50
C GLU A 260 -17.26 12.43 -9.63
N ARG A 261 -16.05 12.71 -10.11
CA ARG A 261 -15.43 12.02 -11.23
C ARG A 261 -15.26 10.55 -10.86
N ILE A 262 -16.05 9.69 -11.49
CA ILE A 262 -15.94 8.24 -11.37
C ILE A 262 -14.53 7.81 -11.79
N TRP A 263 -13.80 7.11 -10.92
CA TRP A 263 -12.42 6.71 -11.18
C TRP A 263 -12.37 5.51 -12.14
N PRO A 264 -11.73 5.64 -13.32
CA PRO A 264 -11.59 4.51 -14.25
C PRO A 264 -10.58 3.45 -13.79
N GLU A 265 -9.89 3.69 -12.67
CA GLU A 265 -8.77 2.89 -12.18
C GLU A 265 -8.80 2.81 -10.64
N ARG A 266 -8.40 1.65 -10.10
CA ARG A 266 -8.19 1.42 -8.66
C ARG A 266 -6.74 1.06 -8.39
N GLU A 267 -6.22 1.44 -7.23
CA GLU A 267 -4.91 0.95 -6.79
C GLU A 267 -4.96 -0.54 -6.46
N GLU A 268 -4.28 -1.34 -7.27
CA GLU A 268 -4.08 -2.77 -7.03
C GLU A 268 -3.00 -2.97 -5.98
N LEU A 269 -1.90 -2.23 -6.09
CA LEU A 269 -0.74 -2.33 -5.23
C LEU A 269 0.06 -1.04 -5.24
N VAL A 270 0.43 -0.56 -4.06
CA VAL A 270 1.31 0.59 -3.86
C VAL A 270 2.42 0.20 -2.90
N VAL A 271 3.65 0.54 -3.27
CA VAL A 271 4.83 0.29 -2.45
C VAL A 271 5.49 1.62 -2.17
N ARG A 272 5.49 2.01 -0.89
CA ARG A 272 6.15 3.21 -0.40
C ARG A 272 7.50 2.86 0.23
N LYS A 273 8.56 3.50 -0.26
CA LYS A 273 9.87 3.49 0.39
C LYS A 273 9.82 4.47 1.55
N CYS A 274 9.97 3.94 2.76
CA CYS A 274 10.03 4.77 3.96
C CYS A 274 11.49 5.10 4.24
N ARG A 275 11.86 6.38 4.15
CA ARG A 275 13.22 6.85 4.46
C ARG A 275 13.38 7.18 5.95
N ASN A 276 12.28 7.54 6.62
CA ASN A 276 12.32 7.87 8.04
C ASN A 276 11.46 6.88 8.85
N ILE A 277 12.13 6.04 9.65
CA ILE A 277 11.50 4.99 10.46
C ILE A 277 10.57 5.56 11.54
N TYR A 278 10.78 6.80 11.99
CA TYR A 278 9.89 7.43 12.97
C TYR A 278 8.46 7.56 12.45
N HIS A 279 8.28 7.97 11.19
CA HIS A 279 6.95 8.07 10.58
C HIS A 279 6.29 6.70 10.48
N VAL A 280 7.04 5.67 10.08
CA VAL A 280 6.54 4.29 10.03
C VAL A 280 6.03 3.84 11.39
N ARG A 281 6.80 4.04 12.47
CA ARG A 281 6.40 3.64 13.82
C ARG A 281 5.12 4.34 14.28
N ARG A 282 4.96 5.63 13.94
CA ARG A 282 3.73 6.38 14.22
C ARG A 282 2.54 5.87 13.42
N GLU A 283 2.74 5.54 12.15
CA GLU A 283 1.70 4.90 11.34
C GLU A 283 1.30 3.55 11.93
N LEU A 284 2.26 2.70 12.31
CA LEU A 284 1.99 1.42 12.97
C LEU A 284 1.16 1.56 14.25
N ALA A 285 1.45 2.60 15.06
CA ALA A 285 0.72 2.89 16.29
C ALA A 285 -0.74 3.30 16.04
N SER A 286 -1.08 3.79 14.85
CA SER A 286 -2.44 4.19 14.49
C SER A 286 -3.17 3.15 13.62
N LEU A 287 -2.48 2.26 12.92
CA LEU A 287 -3.12 1.29 12.02
C LEU A 287 -4.16 0.41 12.73
N HIS A 288 -3.85 -0.15 13.90
CA HIS A 288 -4.81 -0.97 14.63
C HIS A 288 -5.98 -0.13 15.15
N ILE A 289 -5.76 1.11 15.59
CA ILE A 289 -6.84 2.03 16.03
C ILE A 289 -7.75 2.45 14.86
N ARG A 290 -7.19 2.64 13.67
CA ARG A 290 -7.96 3.00 12.46
C ARG A 290 -8.72 1.82 11.88
N SER A 291 -8.21 0.61 12.06
CA SER A 291 -8.80 -0.61 11.48
C SER A 291 -9.83 -1.28 12.40
N GLN A 292 -10.08 -0.72 13.59
CA GLN A 292 -11.15 -1.17 14.47
C GLN A 292 -12.50 -0.91 13.82
N ARG A 293 -13.41 -1.87 13.99
CA ARG A 293 -14.78 -1.76 13.50
C ARG A 293 -15.58 -0.84 14.40
N ASP A 294 -16.03 0.28 13.84
CA ASP A 294 -16.89 1.24 14.55
C ASP A 294 -18.34 0.75 14.69
N ASP A 295 -18.74 -0.31 13.97
CA ASP A 295 -20.09 -0.87 13.97
C ASP A 295 -20.33 -1.94 15.05
N VAL A 296 -19.33 -2.24 15.88
CA VAL A 296 -19.42 -3.22 16.96
C VAL A 296 -19.14 -2.54 18.31
N VAL A 297 -19.96 -2.84 19.32
CA VAL A 297 -19.83 -2.25 20.67
C VAL A 297 -18.60 -2.79 21.42
N GLU A 298 -18.08 -3.93 20.99
CA GLU A 298 -16.92 -4.59 21.59
C GLU A 298 -15.62 -3.94 21.11
N ASP A 299 -14.79 -3.54 22.07
CA ASP A 299 -13.45 -3.04 21.76
C ASP A 299 -12.60 -4.12 21.08
N TYR A 300 -11.74 -3.70 20.15
CA TYR A 300 -10.77 -4.57 19.46
C TYR A 300 -11.39 -5.63 18.53
N VAL A 301 -12.53 -5.34 17.90
CA VAL A 301 -13.06 -6.14 16.79
C VAL A 301 -12.54 -5.61 15.45
N TYR A 302 -12.07 -6.52 14.61
CA TYR A 302 -11.49 -6.20 13.30
C TYR A 302 -12.19 -6.99 12.20
N ASP A 303 -12.19 -6.45 10.97
CA ASP A 303 -12.65 -7.21 9.81
C ASP A 303 -11.52 -8.09 9.27
N TYR A 304 -11.65 -9.41 9.42
CA TYR A 304 -10.72 -10.39 8.86
C TYR A 304 -11.14 -10.88 7.46
N GLY A 305 -12.30 -10.44 6.97
CA GLY A 305 -12.87 -10.85 5.69
C GLY A 305 -13.33 -12.32 5.65
N LEU A 306 -13.66 -12.94 6.80
CA LEU A 306 -13.95 -14.40 6.87
C LEU A 306 -15.11 -14.84 5.97
N GLY A 307 -16.09 -13.97 5.71
CA GLY A 307 -17.22 -14.24 4.83
C GLY A 307 -16.98 -13.89 3.35
N GLU A 308 -15.81 -13.36 3.01
CA GLU A 308 -15.51 -12.89 1.66
C GLU A 308 -14.69 -13.92 0.87
N ASP A 309 -15.14 -14.19 -0.35
CA ASP A 309 -14.38 -14.96 -1.33
C ASP A 309 -13.37 -14.04 -2.02
N GLU A 310 -12.15 -14.03 -1.50
CA GLU A 310 -11.01 -13.29 -2.05
C GLU A 310 -10.33 -14.03 -3.22
N GLY A 311 -10.82 -15.23 -3.55
CA GLY A 311 -10.27 -16.10 -4.58
C GLY A 311 -9.41 -17.25 -4.03
N ASP A 312 -9.48 -18.37 -4.74
CA ASP A 312 -8.59 -19.52 -4.76
C ASP A 312 -7.31 -19.28 -5.62
N PRO A 313 -6.10 -19.39 -5.06
CA PRO A 313 -4.83 -19.24 -5.79
C PRO A 313 -4.64 -20.23 -6.95
N ASN A 314 -5.35 -21.37 -6.97
CA ASN A 314 -5.18 -22.41 -8.00
C ASN A 314 -5.85 -22.04 -9.33
N ARG A 315 -6.82 -21.12 -9.33
CA ARG A 315 -7.46 -20.69 -10.58
C ARG A 315 -6.55 -19.85 -11.48
N SER A 316 -5.56 -19.18 -10.91
CA SER A 316 -4.60 -18.36 -11.68
C SER A 316 -3.72 -19.21 -12.62
N VAL A 317 -3.61 -20.52 -12.37
CA VAL A 317 -2.84 -21.45 -13.21
C VAL A 317 -3.72 -22.25 -14.18
N GLU A 318 -5.04 -22.11 -14.11
CA GLU A 318 -5.96 -22.81 -15.03
C GLU A 318 -5.95 -22.14 -16.41
N PRO A 319 -6.03 -22.94 -17.50
CA PRO A 319 -6.15 -22.38 -18.83
C PRO A 319 -7.48 -21.62 -18.98
N PRO A 320 -7.55 -20.66 -19.92
CA PRO A 320 -8.76 -19.89 -20.19
C PRO A 320 -9.92 -20.79 -20.60
N ARG A 321 -11.14 -20.47 -20.14
CA ARG A 321 -12.33 -21.22 -20.53
C ARG A 321 -12.62 -21.06 -22.04
N PRO A 322 -13.26 -22.05 -22.70
CA PRO A 322 -13.57 -21.98 -24.12
C PRO A 322 -14.33 -20.71 -24.53
N GLU A 323 -15.25 -20.22 -23.70
CA GLU A 323 -16.04 -19.02 -23.99
C GLU A 323 -15.17 -17.76 -24.04
N VAL A 324 -14.11 -17.71 -23.23
CA VAL A 324 -13.13 -16.62 -23.23
C VAL A 324 -12.27 -16.68 -24.48
N ILE A 325 -11.86 -17.89 -24.89
CA ILE A 325 -11.10 -18.11 -26.13
C ILE A 325 -11.92 -17.70 -27.35
N GLU A 326 -13.20 -18.08 -27.40
CA GLU A 326 -14.11 -17.68 -28.48
C GLU A 326 -14.34 -16.16 -28.51
N ALA A 327 -14.39 -15.50 -27.34
CA ALA A 327 -14.47 -14.05 -27.26
C ALA A 327 -13.22 -13.38 -27.83
N TRP A 328 -12.03 -13.89 -27.50
CA TRP A 328 -10.78 -13.42 -28.10
C TRP A 328 -10.79 -13.60 -29.61
N GLN A 329 -11.19 -14.77 -30.11
CA GLN A 329 -11.22 -15.05 -31.53
C GLN A 329 -12.14 -14.08 -32.27
N ARG A 330 -13.40 -13.94 -31.83
CA ARG A 330 -14.36 -12.99 -32.43
C ARG A 330 -13.82 -11.57 -32.44
N ARG A 331 -13.12 -11.17 -31.37
CA ARG A 331 -12.55 -9.83 -31.29
C ARG A 331 -11.31 -9.67 -32.15
N ALA A 332 -10.45 -10.68 -32.23
CA ALA A 332 -9.28 -10.71 -33.10
C ALA A 332 -9.67 -10.64 -34.59
N GLU A 333 -10.79 -11.26 -34.96
CA GLU A 333 -11.35 -11.20 -36.32
C GLU A 333 -11.88 -9.81 -36.70
N SER A 334 -12.24 -8.97 -35.72
CA SER A 334 -12.62 -7.56 -35.96
C SER A 334 -11.42 -6.60 -36.12
N LEU A 335 -10.19 -7.09 -36.00
CA LEU A 335 -9.00 -6.26 -36.15
C LEU A 335 -8.91 -5.71 -37.58
N PRO A 336 -8.71 -4.39 -37.78
CA PRO A 336 -8.57 -3.82 -39.10
C PRO A 336 -7.42 -4.46 -39.90
N GLU A 337 -7.62 -4.70 -41.20
CA GLU A 337 -6.61 -5.27 -42.11
C GLU A 337 -5.34 -4.43 -42.20
N GLU A 338 -5.44 -3.14 -41.86
CA GLU A 338 -4.32 -2.19 -41.79
C GLU A 338 -3.30 -2.54 -40.70
N ILE A 339 -3.65 -3.40 -39.73
CA ILE A 339 -2.74 -3.83 -38.66
C ILE A 339 -1.92 -5.03 -39.11
N ALA A 340 -0.61 -4.81 -39.29
CA ALA A 340 0.33 -5.88 -39.57
C ALA A 340 0.74 -6.59 -38.28
N VAL A 341 0.85 -7.92 -38.35
CA VAL A 341 1.35 -8.77 -37.28
C VAL A 341 2.71 -9.30 -37.68
N ALA A 342 3.71 -9.13 -36.82
CA ALA A 342 5.06 -9.65 -37.01
C ALA A 342 5.50 -10.45 -35.79
N GLN A 343 6.13 -11.59 -36.03
CA GLN A 343 6.89 -12.31 -35.01
C GLN A 343 8.35 -11.87 -35.10
N PRO A 344 8.96 -11.35 -34.03
CA PRO A 344 10.39 -11.08 -34.00
C PRO A 344 11.15 -12.37 -34.30
N SER A 345 12.03 -12.33 -35.30
CA SER A 345 12.73 -13.52 -35.82
C SER A 345 13.60 -14.27 -34.79
N SER A 346 13.81 -13.70 -33.61
CA SER A 346 14.63 -14.22 -32.51
C SER A 346 13.84 -14.70 -31.30
N ASP A 347 12.55 -14.37 -31.15
CA ASP A 347 11.82 -14.61 -29.89
C ASP A 347 10.41 -15.16 -30.15
N LYS A 348 10.22 -16.44 -29.79
CA LYS A 348 8.92 -17.13 -29.91
C LYS A 348 7.91 -16.68 -28.85
N ALA A 349 8.34 -15.94 -27.83
CA ALA A 349 7.50 -15.46 -26.74
C ALA A 349 6.98 -14.03 -26.96
N ALA A 350 7.28 -13.42 -28.12
CA ALA A 350 6.89 -12.05 -28.43
C ALA A 350 6.17 -11.92 -29.78
N ILE A 351 5.21 -10.98 -29.86
CA ILE A 351 4.48 -10.65 -31.09
C ILE A 351 4.30 -9.14 -31.16
N VAL A 352 4.51 -8.57 -32.35
CA VAL A 352 4.38 -7.13 -32.60
C VAL A 352 3.19 -6.87 -33.52
N LEU A 353 2.31 -5.96 -33.10
CA LEU A 353 1.20 -5.44 -33.90
C LEU A 353 1.45 -3.97 -34.22
N THR A 354 1.41 -3.61 -35.51
CA THR A 354 1.71 -2.25 -35.96
C THR A 354 0.70 -1.76 -36.99
N SER A 355 0.33 -0.48 -36.94
CA SER A 355 -0.49 0.16 -37.97
C SER A 355 0.31 0.43 -39.25
N GLY A 356 -0.11 -0.18 -40.36
CA GLY A 356 0.34 0.11 -41.72
C GLY A 356 1.70 -0.49 -42.13
N THR A 357 1.90 -0.59 -43.44
CA THR A 357 3.11 -1.09 -44.12
C THR A 357 4.15 0.00 -44.43
N VAL A 358 3.94 1.25 -43.96
CA VAL A 358 4.81 2.39 -44.30
C VAL A 358 5.79 2.68 -43.17
N PRO A 359 7.11 2.50 -43.36
CA PRO A 359 8.09 2.54 -42.28
C PRO A 359 8.47 3.95 -41.78
N ILE A 360 7.62 4.97 -41.99
CA ILE A 360 8.06 6.38 -41.93
C ILE A 360 7.33 7.22 -40.86
N GLN A 361 6.14 6.83 -40.40
CA GLN A 361 5.44 7.63 -39.38
C GLN A 361 5.59 7.01 -38.00
N GLU A 362 6.06 7.83 -37.06
CA GLU A 362 6.16 7.46 -35.66
C GLU A 362 4.76 7.08 -35.12
N PRO A 363 4.58 5.90 -34.50
CA PRO A 363 3.27 5.45 -34.03
C PRO A 363 2.77 6.34 -32.90
N GLY A 364 1.49 6.69 -32.92
CA GLY A 364 0.83 7.49 -31.88
C GLY A 364 0.92 6.81 -30.52
N LEU A 365 0.58 5.52 -30.46
CA LEU A 365 0.65 4.70 -29.25
C LEU A 365 1.76 3.66 -29.40
N ARG A 366 2.69 3.60 -28.44
CA ARG A 366 3.76 2.60 -28.43
C ARG A 366 3.89 1.99 -27.04
N TYR A 367 3.52 0.72 -26.87
CA TYR A 367 3.52 0.04 -25.58
C TYR A 367 4.03 -1.40 -25.65
N ILE A 368 4.64 -1.84 -24.55
CA ILE A 368 4.95 -3.24 -24.29
C ILE A 368 3.89 -3.77 -23.32
N ILE A 369 3.26 -4.89 -23.70
CA ILE A 369 2.16 -5.51 -22.97
C ILE A 369 2.55 -6.92 -22.57
N TYR A 370 2.50 -7.22 -21.27
CA TYR A 370 2.82 -8.53 -20.74
C TYR A 370 1.56 -9.34 -20.48
N VAL A 371 1.53 -10.58 -20.94
CA VAL A 371 0.45 -11.52 -20.63
C VAL A 371 0.94 -12.44 -19.51
N THR A 372 0.32 -12.35 -18.33
CA THR A 372 0.76 -13.11 -17.13
C THR A 372 -0.19 -14.23 -16.73
N PHE A 373 -1.42 -14.29 -17.25
CA PHE A 373 -2.29 -15.44 -17.02
C PHE A 373 -1.84 -16.67 -17.83
N ALA A 374 -2.20 -17.86 -17.36
CA ALA A 374 -1.88 -19.11 -18.03
C ALA A 374 -2.47 -19.14 -19.46
N HIS A 375 -1.62 -19.36 -20.46
CA HIS A 375 -2.00 -19.56 -21.85
C HIS A 375 -1.03 -20.54 -22.51
N SER A 376 -1.42 -21.12 -23.64
CA SER A 376 -0.60 -22.12 -24.34
C SER A 376 0.66 -21.47 -24.95
N ASN A 377 1.73 -21.35 -24.16
CA ASN A 377 3.04 -20.84 -24.60
C ASN A 377 3.66 -21.66 -25.73
N GLU A 378 3.24 -22.91 -25.89
CA GLU A 378 3.69 -23.78 -26.99
C GLU A 378 3.06 -23.42 -28.34
N ASN A 379 1.93 -22.70 -28.32
CA ASN A 379 1.22 -22.29 -29.53
C ASN A 379 1.31 -20.76 -29.70
N PRO A 380 2.24 -20.25 -30.52
CA PRO A 380 2.41 -18.81 -30.74
C PRO A 380 1.14 -18.15 -31.29
N LEU A 381 0.22 -18.90 -31.91
CA LEU A 381 -1.08 -18.38 -32.36
C LEU A 381 -1.96 -17.92 -31.20
N THR A 382 -1.75 -18.43 -29.98
CA THR A 382 -2.52 -18.03 -28.80
C THR A 382 -2.18 -16.60 -28.40
N LEU A 383 -0.88 -16.29 -28.29
CA LEU A 383 -0.43 -14.94 -27.98
C LEU A 383 -0.83 -13.97 -29.10
N GLU A 384 -0.81 -14.44 -30.36
CA GLU A 384 -1.23 -13.63 -31.50
C GLU A 384 -2.69 -13.25 -31.39
N MET A 385 -3.54 -14.23 -31.12
CA MET A 385 -4.98 -14.04 -30.94
C MET A 385 -5.28 -13.09 -29.78
N ILE A 386 -4.60 -13.22 -28.64
CA ILE A 386 -4.72 -12.29 -27.51
C ILE A 386 -4.31 -10.88 -27.93
N GLY A 387 -3.16 -10.74 -28.59
CA GLY A 387 -2.64 -9.45 -29.05
C GLY A 387 -3.57 -8.76 -30.06
N ARG A 388 -4.11 -9.52 -31.03
CA ARG A 388 -5.12 -9.04 -31.98
C ARG A 388 -6.41 -8.60 -31.27
N ALA A 389 -6.91 -9.42 -30.35
CA ALA A 389 -8.14 -9.12 -29.61
C ALA A 389 -8.00 -7.84 -28.76
N PHE A 390 -6.91 -7.72 -28.00
CA PHE A 390 -6.61 -6.51 -27.22
C PHE A 390 -6.48 -5.29 -28.13
N THR A 391 -5.69 -5.38 -29.20
CA THR A 391 -5.46 -4.26 -30.12
C THR A 391 -6.76 -3.79 -30.77
N ALA A 392 -7.61 -4.71 -31.21
CA ALA A 392 -8.92 -4.37 -31.75
C ALA A 392 -9.81 -3.68 -30.69
N ALA A 393 -9.80 -4.17 -29.44
CA ALA A 393 -10.54 -3.57 -28.33
C ALA A 393 -10.11 -2.13 -28.01
N ILE A 394 -8.79 -1.89 -27.98
CA ILE A 394 -8.24 -0.53 -27.79
C ILE A 394 -8.67 0.38 -28.93
N LEU A 395 -8.51 -0.03 -30.19
CA LEU A 395 -8.78 0.83 -31.35
C LEU A 395 -10.26 1.22 -31.49
N GLU A 396 -11.21 0.33 -31.14
CA GLU A 396 -12.65 0.67 -31.15
C GLU A 396 -13.01 1.67 -30.05
N SER A 397 -12.28 1.63 -28.93
CA SER A 397 -12.56 2.48 -27.77
C SER A 397 -12.04 3.91 -27.93
N LEU A 398 -11.24 4.19 -28.96
CA LEU A 398 -10.64 5.49 -29.19
C LEU A 398 -11.51 6.35 -30.13
N PRO A 399 -11.74 7.63 -29.81
CA PRO A 399 -12.57 8.53 -30.62
C PRO A 399 -11.92 8.89 -31.97
N GLU A 400 -10.59 8.75 -32.08
CA GLU A 400 -9.82 8.97 -33.30
C GLU A 400 -9.00 7.73 -33.64
N ARG A 401 -8.83 7.44 -34.93
CA ARG A 401 -7.89 6.40 -35.38
C ARG A 401 -6.46 6.80 -35.01
N LYS A 402 -5.94 6.24 -33.92
CA LYS A 402 -4.52 6.34 -33.54
C LYS A 402 -3.74 5.19 -34.19
N THR A 403 -2.53 5.49 -34.64
CA THR A 403 -1.58 4.45 -35.06
C THR A 403 -0.96 3.79 -33.84
N VAL A 404 -0.81 2.47 -33.88
CA VAL A 404 -0.32 1.66 -32.76
C VAL A 404 0.96 0.92 -33.12
N TYR A 405 1.81 0.73 -32.12
CA TYR A 405 2.89 -0.26 -32.08
C TYR A 405 2.82 -0.95 -30.73
N PHE A 406 2.28 -2.16 -30.70
CA PHE A 406 2.13 -2.95 -29.49
C PHE A 406 2.98 -4.20 -29.56
N GLU A 407 3.85 -4.38 -28.57
CA GLU A 407 4.69 -5.56 -28.42
C GLU A 407 4.15 -6.40 -27.26
N PHE A 408 3.61 -7.57 -27.58
CA PHE A 408 3.06 -8.51 -26.61
C PHE A 408 4.12 -9.54 -26.23
N CYS A 409 4.33 -9.73 -24.94
CA CYS A 409 5.28 -10.71 -24.41
C CYS A 409 4.57 -11.66 -23.45
N SER A 410 4.83 -12.97 -23.57
CA SER A 410 4.43 -13.92 -22.53
C SER A 410 5.40 -13.83 -21.35
N ALA A 411 4.88 -13.59 -20.15
CA ALA A 411 5.72 -13.49 -18.96
C ALA A 411 6.03 -14.89 -18.40
N PRO A 412 7.32 -15.25 -18.19
CA PRO A 412 7.73 -16.63 -17.89
C PRO A 412 7.24 -17.17 -16.53
N ASN A 413 6.98 -16.30 -15.55
CA ASN A 413 6.74 -16.72 -14.15
C ASN A 413 5.44 -16.16 -13.53
N GLN A 414 4.57 -15.51 -14.31
CA GLN A 414 3.30 -14.87 -13.87
C GLN A 414 3.39 -13.81 -12.75
N SER A 415 4.56 -13.64 -12.11
CA SER A 415 4.83 -12.66 -11.06
C SER A 415 5.13 -11.28 -11.64
N LEU A 416 4.55 -10.23 -11.03
CA LEU A 416 4.84 -8.83 -11.38
C LEU A 416 6.32 -8.47 -11.21
N GLY A 417 7.00 -9.02 -10.20
CA GLY A 417 8.44 -8.77 -9.98
C GLY A 417 9.30 -9.35 -11.11
N ALA A 418 8.95 -10.54 -11.60
CA ALA A 418 9.63 -11.16 -12.73
C ALA A 418 9.36 -10.38 -14.03
N THR A 419 8.12 -9.95 -14.25
CA THR A 419 7.74 -9.09 -15.38
C THR A 419 8.51 -7.77 -15.39
N LEU A 420 8.63 -7.11 -14.23
CA LEU A 420 9.42 -5.87 -14.10
C LEU A 420 10.90 -6.11 -14.44
N SER A 421 11.47 -7.20 -13.96
CA SER A 421 12.88 -7.53 -14.20
C SER A 421 13.14 -7.77 -15.69
N PHE A 422 12.27 -8.56 -16.33
CA PHE A 422 12.30 -8.79 -17.77
C PHE A 422 12.10 -7.51 -18.58
N HIS A 423 11.19 -6.63 -18.16
CA HIS A 423 10.97 -5.33 -18.79
C HIS A 423 12.22 -4.45 -18.75
N ARG A 424 12.89 -4.37 -17.60
CA ARG A 424 14.13 -3.59 -17.46
C ARG A 424 15.26 -4.15 -18.34
N GLU A 425 15.41 -5.47 -18.40
CA GLU A 425 16.37 -6.11 -19.31
C GLU A 425 16.09 -5.77 -20.78
N LEU A 426 14.82 -5.84 -21.18
CA LEU A 426 14.39 -5.49 -22.53
C LEU A 426 14.69 -4.01 -22.86
N MET A 427 14.32 -3.09 -21.98
CA MET A 427 14.57 -1.65 -22.16
C MET A 427 16.07 -1.31 -22.19
N ASN A 428 16.89 -2.00 -21.40
CA ASN A 428 18.35 -1.84 -21.44
C ASN A 428 18.96 -2.36 -22.75
N SER A 429 18.39 -3.43 -23.33
CA SER A 429 18.86 -3.99 -24.59
C SER A 429 18.40 -3.19 -25.82
N ARG A 430 17.27 -2.48 -25.71
CA ARG A 430 16.61 -1.73 -26.80
C ARG A 430 16.21 -0.32 -26.36
N PRO A 431 17.17 0.54 -25.96
CA PRO A 431 16.88 1.89 -25.47
C PRO A 431 16.18 2.78 -26.52
N GLU A 432 16.28 2.44 -27.81
CA GLU A 432 15.57 3.10 -28.91
C GLU A 432 14.05 2.83 -28.93
N VAL A 433 13.57 1.87 -28.13
CA VAL A 433 12.14 1.59 -27.98
C VAL A 433 11.55 2.57 -26.97
N GLY A 434 11.27 3.78 -27.42
CA GLY A 434 10.48 4.74 -26.64
C GLY A 434 9.05 4.22 -26.46
N VAL A 435 8.76 3.62 -25.30
CA VAL A 435 7.40 3.27 -24.85
C VAL A 435 6.72 4.54 -24.39
N ALA A 436 5.59 4.95 -24.98
CA ALA A 436 4.79 6.12 -24.59
C ALA A 436 3.80 6.54 -25.69
N LEU A 437 2.92 7.49 -25.36
CA LEU A 437 2.15 8.29 -26.32
C LEU A 437 3.06 9.34 -26.97
N SER A 438 2.97 9.50 -28.29
CA SER A 438 3.62 10.58 -29.04
C SER A 438 2.77 11.86 -28.96
N GLN A 439 3.31 12.92 -28.34
CA GLN A 439 2.64 14.23 -28.25
C GLN A 439 3.43 15.31 -29.00
N PRO A 440 2.77 16.20 -29.77
CA PRO A 440 3.43 17.34 -30.36
C PRO A 440 3.87 18.32 -29.26
N ALA A 441 5.18 18.49 -29.09
CA ALA A 441 5.78 19.59 -28.35
C ALA A 441 6.27 20.66 -29.34
N LEU A 442 6.50 21.90 -28.88
CA LEU A 442 6.96 23.07 -29.67
C LEU A 442 8.10 22.72 -30.66
N GLY A 443 7.73 22.28 -31.87
CA GLY A 443 8.65 21.92 -32.96
C GLY A 443 9.16 20.47 -33.00
N GLN A 444 8.87 19.59 -32.02
CA GLN A 444 9.29 18.18 -32.00
C GLN A 444 8.23 17.29 -31.32
N SER A 445 8.08 16.03 -31.75
CA SER A 445 7.25 15.08 -31.00
C SER A 445 7.99 14.60 -29.76
N ALA A 446 7.36 14.66 -28.59
CA ALA A 446 7.89 14.15 -27.33
C ALA A 446 7.05 12.95 -26.86
N ARG A 447 7.72 11.92 -26.38
CA ARG A 447 7.11 10.72 -25.80
C ARG A 447 6.73 11.00 -24.34
N LYS A 448 5.47 10.76 -23.97
CA LYS A 448 4.99 10.87 -22.59
C LYS A 448 4.28 9.60 -22.12
N PHE A 449 4.56 9.21 -20.89
CA PHE A 449 3.85 8.13 -20.22
C PHE A 449 2.49 8.62 -19.68
N PRO A 450 1.45 7.77 -19.70
CA PRO A 450 0.19 8.04 -19.03
C PRO A 450 0.36 7.85 -17.51
N GLN A 451 1.08 8.79 -16.88
CA GLN A 451 1.46 8.73 -15.47
C GLN A 451 0.60 9.61 -14.56
N GLU A 452 -0.13 10.58 -15.11
CA GLU A 452 -1.01 11.47 -14.34
C GLU A 452 -2.29 10.73 -13.99
N GLY A 453 -2.47 10.28 -12.75
CA GLY A 453 -3.77 9.75 -12.33
C GLY A 453 -4.84 10.84 -12.43
N TYR A 454 -6.11 10.48 -12.64
CA TYR A 454 -7.22 11.43 -12.85
C TYR A 454 -7.41 12.46 -11.71
N ASN A 455 -6.78 12.23 -10.55
CA ASN A 455 -6.75 13.10 -9.37
C ASN A 455 -5.35 13.25 -8.76
N ARG A 456 -4.32 12.95 -9.55
CA ARG A 456 -2.93 13.00 -9.11
C ARG A 456 -2.22 13.93 -10.04
N GLU A 457 -2.31 15.23 -9.72
CA GLU A 457 -1.31 16.16 -10.20
C GLU A 457 0.03 15.55 -9.85
N ASN A 458 0.86 15.27 -10.86
CA ASN A 458 2.23 14.91 -10.59
C ASN A 458 2.85 16.17 -10.00
N PRO A 459 3.11 16.22 -8.67
CA PRO A 459 3.47 17.48 -8.07
C PRO A 459 4.77 17.92 -8.73
N GLY A 460 4.89 19.16 -9.19
CA GLY A 460 6.12 19.62 -9.86
C GLY A 460 7.40 19.49 -9.01
N HIS A 461 7.24 19.12 -7.73
CA HIS A 461 8.31 18.80 -6.79
C HIS A 461 8.70 17.31 -6.75
N ARG A 462 8.13 16.45 -7.60
CA ARG A 462 8.39 15.00 -7.67
C ARG A 462 8.91 14.60 -9.05
N GLU A 463 9.84 13.66 -9.07
CA GLU A 463 10.36 13.06 -10.30
C GLU A 463 9.24 12.25 -11.00
N PRO A 464 9.05 12.41 -12.32
CA PRO A 464 8.12 11.56 -13.07
C PRO A 464 8.56 10.09 -13.04
N TYR A 465 7.60 9.18 -13.19
CA TYR A 465 7.92 7.76 -13.36
C TYR A 465 8.64 7.56 -14.70
N GLN A 466 9.79 6.91 -14.65
CA GLN A 466 10.62 6.67 -15.84
C GLN A 466 10.28 5.34 -16.54
N THR A 467 9.55 4.46 -15.86
CA THR A 467 9.18 3.15 -16.39
C THR A 467 7.66 2.97 -16.33
N PHE A 468 7.07 2.61 -17.47
CA PHE A 468 5.66 2.30 -17.62
C PHE A 468 5.46 1.09 -18.54
N PHE A 469 4.66 0.12 -18.11
CA PHE A 469 4.22 -0.97 -18.97
C PHE A 469 2.82 -1.49 -18.59
N VAL A 470 2.21 -2.24 -19.50
CA VAL A 470 0.86 -2.79 -19.35
C VAL A 470 0.97 -4.28 -19.04
N VAL A 471 0.11 -4.77 -18.14
CA VAL A 471 -0.01 -6.21 -17.85
C VAL A 471 -1.45 -6.65 -18.05
N LEU A 472 -1.64 -7.74 -18.79
CA LEU A 472 -2.89 -8.50 -18.86
C LEU A 472 -2.79 -9.66 -17.87
N ASP A 473 -3.41 -9.49 -16.71
CA ASP A 473 -3.33 -10.43 -15.60
C ASP A 473 -4.53 -11.38 -15.50
N ARG A 474 -5.55 -11.16 -16.34
CA ARG A 474 -6.73 -12.03 -16.45
C ARG A 474 -7.08 -12.34 -17.89
N PRO A 475 -7.60 -13.55 -18.16
CA PRO A 475 -7.98 -13.92 -19.51
C PRO A 475 -9.27 -13.23 -19.99
N ASP A 476 -10.16 -12.83 -19.09
CA ASP A 476 -11.42 -12.15 -19.40
C ASP A 476 -11.29 -10.62 -19.57
N PHE A 477 -10.10 -10.12 -19.93
CA PHE A 477 -9.79 -8.69 -20.05
C PHE A 477 -10.68 -7.89 -21.01
N LEU A 478 -11.41 -8.55 -21.92
CA LEU A 478 -12.36 -7.88 -22.82
C LEU A 478 -13.64 -7.44 -22.11
N THR A 479 -14.00 -8.10 -21.01
CA THR A 479 -15.29 -7.89 -20.31
C THR A 479 -15.11 -7.53 -18.84
N GLY A 480 -13.94 -7.81 -18.26
CA GLY A 480 -13.62 -7.55 -16.86
C GLY A 480 -12.37 -6.68 -16.69
N PRO A 481 -12.00 -6.38 -15.43
CA PRO A 481 -10.89 -5.49 -15.08
C PRO A 481 -9.54 -6.23 -15.17
N GLY A 482 -9.17 -6.68 -16.36
CA GLY A 482 -7.97 -7.50 -16.62
C GLY A 482 -6.75 -6.74 -17.12
N VAL A 483 -6.76 -5.41 -17.05
CA VAL A 483 -5.64 -4.56 -17.48
C VAL A 483 -5.04 -3.85 -16.28
N LEU A 484 -3.74 -4.03 -16.07
CA LEU A 484 -2.95 -3.33 -15.08
C LEU A 484 -1.97 -2.34 -15.75
N PHE A 485 -1.78 -1.21 -15.10
CA PHE A 485 -0.74 -0.23 -15.41
C PHE A 485 0.31 -0.26 -14.32
N PHE A 486 1.56 -0.47 -14.71
CA PHE A 486 2.68 -0.53 -13.79
C PHE A 486 3.55 0.72 -13.93
N LEU A 487 3.82 1.40 -12.82
CA LEU A 487 4.65 2.60 -12.76
C LEU A 487 5.77 2.42 -11.73
N THR A 488 7.00 2.75 -12.13
CA THR A 488 8.19 2.67 -11.26
C THR A 488 9.27 3.65 -11.69
N ASP A 489 10.30 3.77 -10.85
CA ASP A 489 11.50 4.58 -11.09
C ASP A 489 11.14 6.07 -11.14
N GLY A 490 10.48 6.57 -10.09
CA GLY A 490 10.03 7.96 -9.97
C GLY A 490 9.46 8.28 -8.58
N ASP A 491 8.70 9.37 -8.48
CA ASP A 491 8.05 9.90 -7.27
C ASP A 491 9.02 10.36 -6.16
N GLU A 492 10.33 10.32 -6.39
CA GLU A 492 11.30 10.95 -5.50
C GLU A 492 11.16 12.47 -5.52
N ILE A 493 11.50 13.14 -4.42
CA ILE A 493 11.50 14.61 -4.40
C ILE A 493 12.64 15.08 -5.31
N THR A 494 12.34 16.01 -6.22
CA THR A 494 13.35 16.54 -7.14
C THR A 494 14.44 17.29 -6.38
N ASP A 495 15.67 17.26 -6.91
CA ASP A 495 16.80 18.03 -6.35
C ASP A 495 16.48 19.52 -6.21
N GLU A 496 15.74 20.07 -7.16
CA GLU A 496 15.29 21.46 -7.15
C GLU A 496 14.31 21.72 -6.00
N ALA A 497 13.33 20.84 -5.80
CA ALA A 497 12.37 20.96 -4.71
C ALA A 497 13.03 20.80 -3.34
N MET A 498 13.98 19.88 -3.20
CA MET A 498 14.78 19.72 -1.99
C MET A 498 15.52 21.01 -1.64
N ARG A 499 16.08 21.71 -2.64
CA ARG A 499 16.84 22.96 -2.43
C ARG A 499 15.95 24.17 -2.15
N THR A 500 14.76 24.23 -2.74
CA THR A 500 13.91 25.43 -2.72
C THR A 500 12.83 25.38 -1.66
N VAL A 501 12.06 24.29 -1.58
CA VAL A 501 10.89 24.16 -0.71
C VAL A 501 11.31 23.76 0.70
N TYR A 502 12.16 22.74 0.84
CA TYR A 502 12.49 22.18 2.15
C TYR A 502 13.50 23.01 2.94
N LYS A 503 14.34 23.81 2.26
CA LYS A 503 15.20 24.81 2.94
C LYS A 503 14.42 25.95 3.60
N LEU A 504 13.22 26.28 3.12
CA LEU A 504 12.41 27.39 3.66
C LEU A 504 11.71 27.03 4.97
N TYR A 505 11.41 25.75 5.21
CA TYR A 505 10.58 25.32 6.35
C TYR A 505 11.33 24.78 7.56
N MET A 506 12.68 24.81 7.58
CA MET A 506 13.51 24.25 8.67
C MET A 506 13.21 22.77 8.98
N GLU A 507 12.46 22.06 8.13
CA GLU A 507 12.41 20.61 8.12
C GLU A 507 13.76 20.14 7.57
N ARG A 508 14.42 19.21 8.29
CA ARG A 508 15.79 18.80 8.01
C ARG A 508 15.95 18.42 6.53
N GLU A 509 17.15 18.60 5.97
CA GLU A 509 17.56 18.26 4.59
C GLU A 509 17.48 16.75 4.26
N HIS A 510 16.39 16.06 4.61
CA HIS A 510 16.22 14.63 4.38
C HIS A 510 15.17 14.40 3.31
N PRO A 511 15.46 13.57 2.30
CA PRO A 511 14.48 13.21 1.31
C PRO A 511 13.33 12.43 1.96
N GLY A 512 12.10 12.90 1.74
CA GLY A 512 10.88 12.30 2.29
C GLY A 512 10.55 10.94 1.67
N ASP A 513 9.52 10.29 2.22
CA ASP A 513 8.97 9.05 1.69
C ASP A 513 8.42 9.25 0.25
N TYR A 514 8.41 8.17 -0.52
CA TYR A 514 7.94 8.17 -1.91
C TYR A 514 7.44 6.79 -2.35
N HIS A 515 6.61 6.75 -3.39
CA HIS A 515 6.07 5.50 -3.91
C HIS A 515 6.98 4.97 -5.02
N ILE A 516 7.74 3.93 -4.70
CA ILE A 516 8.65 3.28 -5.66
C ILE A 516 7.88 2.50 -6.72
N PHE A 517 6.75 1.90 -6.34
CA PHE A 517 5.89 1.14 -7.25
C PHE A 517 4.45 1.57 -7.08
N ARG A 518 3.76 1.77 -8.21
CA ARG A 518 2.31 1.85 -8.25
C ARG A 518 1.78 0.95 -9.35
N VAL A 519 0.77 0.18 -8.99
CA VAL A 519 0.05 -0.70 -9.91
C VAL A 519 -1.43 -0.31 -9.85
N TRP A 520 -1.98 0.06 -11.00
CA TRP A 520 -3.38 0.45 -11.12
C TRP A 520 -4.12 -0.55 -11.97
N ARG A 521 -5.30 -0.96 -11.50
CA ARG A 521 -6.22 -1.81 -12.24
C ARG A 521 -7.26 -0.96 -12.91
N SER A 522 -7.37 -1.09 -14.23
CA SER A 522 -8.43 -0.43 -14.99
C SER A 522 -9.75 -1.17 -14.80
N VAL A 523 -10.86 -0.43 -14.71
CA VAL A 523 -12.22 -1.00 -14.61
C VAL A 523 -12.59 -1.83 -15.85
N GLY A 524 -12.04 -1.49 -17.01
CA GLY A 524 -12.36 -2.13 -18.27
C GLY A 524 -11.46 -1.72 -19.42
N ILE A 525 -11.59 -2.42 -20.55
CA ILE A 525 -10.75 -2.20 -21.73
C ILE A 525 -10.99 -0.82 -22.38
N HIS A 526 -12.19 -0.27 -22.23
CA HIS A 526 -12.53 1.05 -22.74
C HIS A 526 -11.74 2.15 -22.02
N GLU A 527 -11.78 2.14 -20.69
CA GLU A 527 -11.06 3.06 -19.84
C GLU A 527 -9.55 2.88 -19.98
N ALA A 528 -9.09 1.64 -20.15
CA ALA A 528 -7.69 1.37 -20.46
C ALA A 528 -7.24 2.01 -21.78
N ALA A 529 -8.09 2.00 -22.81
CA ALA A 529 -7.79 2.67 -24.08
C ALA A 529 -7.67 4.18 -23.92
N LEU A 530 -8.63 4.80 -23.22
CA LEU A 530 -8.61 6.24 -22.94
C LEU A 530 -7.35 6.63 -22.16
N ARG A 531 -6.96 5.83 -21.16
CA ARG A 531 -5.73 6.01 -20.38
C ARG A 531 -4.49 5.99 -21.26
N LEU A 532 -4.32 4.95 -22.06
CA LEU A 532 -3.16 4.81 -22.95
C LEU A 532 -3.10 5.96 -23.97
N ALA A 533 -4.25 6.49 -24.39
CA ALA A 533 -4.30 7.67 -25.25
C ALA A 533 -4.21 9.01 -24.49
N MET A 534 -4.11 8.99 -23.15
CA MET A 534 -4.16 10.17 -22.27
C MET A 534 -5.39 11.06 -22.54
N ILE A 535 -6.54 10.43 -22.75
CA ILE A 535 -7.85 11.07 -22.89
C ILE A 535 -8.55 10.98 -21.54
N TYR A 536 -8.94 12.12 -20.98
CA TYR A 536 -9.49 12.26 -19.63
C TYR A 536 -10.87 12.92 -19.67
#